data_AF-A0A7C5D799-F1
#
_entry.id   AF-A0A7C5D799-F1
#
_cell.length_a   1.000
_cell.length_b   1.000
_cell.length_c   1.000
_cell.angle_alpha   90.00
_cell.angle_beta   90.00
_cell.angle_gamma   90.00
#
_symmetry.space_group_name_H-M   'P 1'
#
loop_
_entity.id
_entity.type
_entity.pdbx_description
1 polymer ?
#
loop_
_entity_poly.entity_id
_entity_poly.type
_entity_poly.pdbx_seq_one_letter_code
_entity_poly.pdbx_strand_id
1 'polypeptide(L)' 'IKPITSDQYPQKARRPHYSVLDNFHLRLLGADDMRPWQEALTDYLRSKGHIP' A
#
# COMPACT_ATOMS: atom_id res chain seq x y z
N ILE A 1 -17.97 -6.08 -0.66
CA ILE A 1 -16.92 -5.91 -1.71
C ILE A 1 -16.78 -7.24 -2.44
N LYS A 2 -16.57 -7.27 -3.76
CA LYS A 2 -16.35 -8.49 -4.55
C LYS A 2 -15.02 -8.36 -5.32
N PRO A 3 -14.06 -9.29 -5.17
CA PRO A 3 -12.77 -9.21 -5.88
C PRO A 3 -12.95 -9.44 -7.39
N ILE A 4 -12.10 -8.80 -8.20
CA ILE A 4 -12.04 -8.96 -9.65
C ILE A 4 -10.59 -9.09 -10.12
N THR A 5 -10.36 -9.69 -11.29
CA THR A 5 -9.05 -9.70 -11.96
C THR A 5 -8.82 -8.39 -12.72
N SER A 6 -7.56 -8.10 -13.05
CA SER A 6 -7.22 -6.92 -13.87
C SER A 6 -7.83 -6.97 -15.27
N ASP A 7 -8.05 -8.17 -15.83
CA ASP A 7 -8.61 -8.36 -17.17
C ASP A 7 -10.10 -7.98 -17.24
N GLN A 8 -10.81 -8.05 -16.11
CA GLN A 8 -12.21 -7.61 -16.02
C GLN A 8 -12.36 -6.09 -16.13
N TYR A 9 -11.28 -5.34 -15.93
CA TYR A 9 -11.27 -3.88 -16.05
C TYR A 9 -9.95 -3.36 -16.66
N PRO A 10 -9.74 -3.54 -17.98
CA PRO A 10 -8.49 -3.22 -18.63
C PRO A 10 -8.24 -1.71 -18.63
N GLN A 11 -6.97 -1.34 -18.50
CA GLN A 11 -6.50 0.05 -18.54
C GLN A 11 -5.43 0.19 -19.62
N LYS A 12 -5.26 1.40 -20.16
CA LYS A 12 -4.25 1.68 -21.21
C LYS A 12 -2.83 1.33 -20.74
N ALA A 13 -2.52 1.60 -19.48
CA ALA A 13 -1.24 1.26 -18.88
C ALA A 13 -1.22 -0.18 -18.36
N ARG A 14 -0.18 -0.94 -18.69
CA ARG A 14 0.07 -2.28 -18.15
C ARG A 14 0.46 -2.19 -16.69
N ARG A 15 -0.25 -2.90 -15.82
CA ARG A 15 0.03 -2.98 -14.39
C ARG A 15 0.78 -4.28 -14.09
N PRO A 16 1.93 -4.23 -13.39
CA PRO A 16 2.60 -5.44 -12.91
C PRO A 16 1.69 -6.22 -11.96
N HIS A 17 1.70 -7.55 -12.05
CA HIS A 17 0.94 -8.41 -11.13
C HIS A 17 1.43 -8.32 -9.68
N TYR A 18 2.72 -8.02 -9.49
CA TYR A 18 3.36 -7.90 -8.19
C TYR A 18 4.32 -6.71 -8.20
N SER A 19 4.13 -5.78 -7.28
CA SER A 19 4.92 -4.54 -7.18
C SER A 19 5.21 -4.16 -5.72
N VAL A 20 5.16 -5.14 -4.81
CA VAL A 20 5.60 -4.94 -3.42
C VAL A 20 7.10 -4.64 -3.45
N LEU A 21 7.49 -3.56 -2.77
CA LEU A 21 8.88 -3.15 -2.66
C LEU A 21 9.47 -3.64 -1.34
N ASP A 22 10.74 -4.04 -1.39
CA ASP A 22 11.50 -4.35 -0.20
C ASP A 22 12.21 -3.09 0.33
N ASN A 23 12.11 -2.85 1.63
CA ASN A 23 12.78 -1.76 2.34
C ASN A 23 14.28 -2.01 2.58
N PHE A 24 14.94 -2.71 1.65
CA PHE A 24 16.31 -3.20 1.83
C PHE A 24 17.30 -2.10 2.23
N HIS A 25 17.27 -0.96 1.55
CA HIS A 25 18.19 0.14 1.85
C HIS A 25 17.88 0.82 3.19
N LEU A 26 16.61 0.88 3.61
CA LEU A 26 16.25 1.40 4.93
C LEU A 26 16.82 0.52 6.04
N ARG A 27 16.77 -0.81 5.87
CA ARG A 27 17.40 -1.75 6.81
C ARG A 27 18.90 -1.55 6.90
N LEU A 28 19.59 -1.36 5.78
CA LEU A 28 21.03 -1.10 5.76
C LEU A 28 21.40 0.20 6.48
N LEU A 29 20.54 1.21 6.43
CA LEU A 29 20.73 2.49 7.12
C LEU A 29 20.33 2.46 8.60
N GLY A 30 19.79 1.35 9.10
CA GLY A 30 19.24 1.26 10.46
C GLY A 30 17.96 2.07 10.67
N ALA A 31 17.25 2.41 9.58
CA ALA A 31 16.07 3.27 9.56
C ALA A 31 14.81 2.54 9.02
N ASP A 32 14.71 1.22 9.21
CA ASP A 32 13.54 0.44 8.82
C ASP A 32 12.47 0.45 9.92
N ASP A 33 11.96 1.64 10.23
CA ASP A 33 10.89 1.88 11.20
C ASP A 33 9.51 2.07 10.52
N MET A 34 9.39 1.60 9.28
CA MET A 34 8.14 1.66 8.54
C MET A 34 7.06 0.82 9.21
N ARG A 35 5.98 1.48 9.60
CA ARG A 35 4.82 0.84 10.24
C ARG A 35 4.01 -0.01 9.26
N PRO A 36 3.29 -1.03 9.74
CA PRO A 36 2.31 -1.77 8.94
C PRO A 36 1.30 -0.83 8.26
N TRP A 37 0.94 -1.12 7.02
CA TRP A 37 0.08 -0.24 6.23
C TRP A 37 -1.30 -0.02 6.86
N GLN A 38 -1.81 -1.00 7.62
CA GLN A 38 -3.09 -0.92 8.30
C GLN A 38 -3.07 0.19 9.35
N GLU A 39 -2.02 0.26 10.17
CA GLU A 39 -1.86 1.30 11.19
C GLU A 39 -1.74 2.68 10.55
N ALA A 40 -0.89 2.81 9.53
CA ALA A 40 -0.71 4.06 8.80
C ALA A 40 -2.01 4.54 8.14
N LEU A 41 -2.81 3.61 7.58
CA LEU A 41 -4.11 3.93 6.99
C LEU A 41 -5.12 4.37 8.05
N THR A 42 -5.20 3.67 9.19
CA THR A 42 -6.08 4.05 10.30
C THR A 42 -5.77 5.46 10.79
N ASP A 43 -4.50 5.78 11.04
CA ASP A 43 -4.09 7.11 11.46
C ASP A 43 -4.43 8.18 10.43
N TYR A 44 -4.18 7.89 9.14
CA TYR A 44 -4.53 8.79 8.06
C TYR A 44 -6.04 9.08 8.03
N LEU A 45 -6.88 8.04 8.06
CA LEU A 45 -8.33 8.18 8.02
C LEU A 45 -8.85 8.93 9.25
N ARG A 46 -8.30 8.69 10.44
CA ARG A 46 -8.62 9.44 11.65
C ARG A 46 -8.24 10.91 11.53
N SER A 47 -7.03 11.20 11.04
CA SER A 47 -6.56 12.58 10.82
C SER A 47 -7.43 13.37 9.84
N LYS A 48 -8.10 12.67 8.91
CA LYS A 48 -9.02 13.24 7.92
C LYS A 48 -10.48 13.25 8.38
N GLY A 49 -10.78 12.73 9.58
CA GLY A 49 -12.14 12.64 10.11
C GLY A 49 -13.04 11.64 9.38
N HIS A 50 -12.45 10.67 8.64
CA HIS A 50 -13.20 9.60 7.99
C HIS A 50 -13.63 8.51 8.97
N ILE A 51 -12.88 8.34 10.06
CA ILE A 51 -13.19 7.43 11.16
C ILE A 51 -12.87 8.12 12.50
N PRO A 52 -13.50 7.70 13.61
CA PRO A 52 -13.23 8.24 14.94
C PRO A 52 -11.78 8.07 15.43
#